data_AF-A0A2E6X2F6-F1
#
_entry.id   AF-A0A2E6X2F6-F1
#
_cell.length_a   1.000
_cell.length_b   1.000
_cell.length_c   1.000
_cell.angle_alpha   90.00
_cell.angle_beta   90.00
_cell.angle_gamma   90.00
#
_symmetry.space_group_name_H-M   'P 1'
#
loop_
_entity.id
_entity.type
_entity.pdbx_description
1 polymer ?
#
loop_
_entity_poly.entity_id
_entity_poly.type
_entity_poly.pdbx_seq_one_letter_code
_entity_poly.pdbx_strand_id
1 'polypeptide(L)'
;MPSRKTMYPFPVDGALRPVFQGAQLPHWQTAAEAKGFCLIGRAVDRLHVILGCKTCGTPTLKRISVVLGHNPECPHCIRIRRESAAAAVGAQLCGPDPDGDRHYGLYQLACGHHDRRQHTRVEAAADGGHKLSCSICLQERHAAEAEVQGWQLLGDALRTNKSYRHYEHQCGHQQDVAIANMRSGDIDCAGCGESWASKPSKIYLMTFTLPEAPVLKLGFSSNPALRLRQVQEDPKLSKGALLRETSVATGHRAICIEKALHMHIATHRPDLIVPPALFRSHMRITSEIYHRYGKTYISALLDAVASGWDPTVSPPQPQSTQ
;
A
#
# COMPACT_ATOMS: atom_id res chain seq x y z
N MET A 1 24.30 34.78 -42.15
CA MET A 1 24.97 35.87 -41.40
C MET A 1 25.65 35.25 -40.19
N PRO A 2 26.99 35.34 -40.09
CA PRO A 2 27.73 34.56 -39.12
C PRO A 2 27.59 35.17 -37.72
N SER A 3 27.44 34.31 -36.72
CA SER A 3 27.62 34.67 -35.32
C SER A 3 28.99 35.35 -35.16
N ARG A 4 29.03 36.59 -34.66
CA ARG A 4 30.25 37.04 -33.98
C ARG A 4 30.42 36.16 -32.73
N LYS A 5 31.65 36.03 -32.23
CA LYS A 5 31.94 35.45 -30.89
C LYS A 5 31.35 36.27 -29.72
N THR A 6 30.29 37.04 -29.95
CA THR A 6 29.62 37.84 -28.92
C THR A 6 28.72 36.90 -28.13
N MET A 7 28.97 36.80 -26.84
CA MET A 7 28.17 36.02 -25.91
C MET A 7 27.20 36.94 -25.16
N TYR A 8 26.09 36.40 -24.68
CA TYR A 8 25.29 37.11 -23.70
C TYR A 8 26.11 37.34 -22.42
N PRO A 9 25.99 38.49 -21.76
CA PRO A 9 26.79 38.84 -20.57
C PRO A 9 26.30 38.13 -19.29
N PHE A 10 25.35 37.22 -19.41
CA PHE A 10 24.77 36.43 -18.32
C PHE A 10 24.58 34.98 -18.77
N PRO A 11 24.61 34.02 -17.83
CA PRO A 11 24.35 32.62 -18.13
C PRO A 11 22.87 32.40 -18.49
N VAL A 12 22.63 31.51 -19.46
CA VAL A 12 21.29 31.03 -19.82
C VAL A 12 21.26 29.52 -19.71
N ASP A 13 20.39 29.03 -18.82
CA ASP A 13 20.36 27.64 -18.38
C ASP A 13 21.76 27.16 -17.93
N GLY A 14 22.45 27.98 -17.13
CA GLY A 14 23.76 27.67 -16.55
C GLY A 14 24.99 27.86 -17.45
N ALA A 15 24.83 28.25 -18.72
CA ALA A 15 25.95 28.43 -19.63
C ALA A 15 25.89 29.77 -20.38
N LEU A 16 27.04 30.35 -20.70
CA LEU A 16 27.11 31.49 -21.62
C LEU A 16 26.68 31.04 -23.01
N ARG A 17 25.79 31.81 -23.65
CA ARG A 17 25.26 31.50 -25.00
C ARG A 17 25.71 32.54 -26.02
N PRO A 18 26.03 32.13 -27.26
CA PRO A 18 26.36 33.06 -28.32
C PRO A 18 25.12 33.82 -28.78
N VAL A 19 25.28 35.11 -29.08
CA VAL A 19 24.25 35.96 -29.64
C VAL A 19 24.09 35.63 -31.12
N PHE A 20 22.85 35.33 -31.54
CA PHE A 20 22.52 35.22 -32.95
C PHE A 20 21.98 36.57 -33.46
N GLN A 21 22.67 37.16 -34.43
CA GLN A 21 22.25 38.43 -35.02
C GLN A 21 21.13 38.19 -36.03
N GLY A 22 19.95 38.74 -35.73
CA GLY A 22 18.80 38.69 -36.62
C GLY A 22 17.60 39.38 -36.02
N ALA A 23 16.64 39.79 -36.87
CA ALA A 23 15.44 40.48 -36.43
C ALA A 23 14.67 39.65 -35.41
N GLN A 24 14.15 40.33 -34.39
CA GLN A 24 13.15 39.81 -33.46
C GLN A 24 11.80 40.30 -33.96
N LEU A 25 10.92 39.38 -34.37
CA LEU A 25 9.65 39.76 -34.99
C LEU A 25 8.63 40.11 -33.89
N PRO A 26 7.80 41.16 -34.07
CA PRO A 26 6.83 41.59 -33.05
C PRO A 26 5.91 40.46 -32.57
N HIS A 27 5.43 39.61 -33.48
CA HIS A 27 4.58 38.47 -33.12
C HIS A 27 5.27 37.43 -32.22
N TRP A 28 6.61 37.35 -32.22
CA TRP A 28 7.36 36.50 -31.29
C TRP A 28 7.35 37.07 -29.88
N GLN A 29 7.48 38.39 -29.76
CA GLN A 29 7.40 39.11 -28.49
C GLN A 29 6.00 38.94 -27.89
N THR A 30 4.95 39.19 -28.67
CA THR A 30 3.56 39.00 -28.25
C THR A 30 3.29 37.56 -27.80
N ALA A 31 3.79 36.55 -28.55
CA ALA A 31 3.61 35.15 -28.20
C ALA A 31 4.34 34.76 -26.89
N ALA A 32 5.55 35.29 -26.66
CA ALA A 32 6.28 35.09 -25.42
C ALA A 32 5.55 35.76 -24.23
N GLU A 33 5.10 37.00 -24.42
CA GLU A 33 4.40 37.77 -23.38
C GLU A 33 3.10 37.12 -22.92
N ALA A 34 2.28 36.66 -23.87
CA ALA A 34 1.04 35.94 -23.59
C ALA A 34 1.27 34.65 -22.77
N LYS A 35 2.49 34.10 -22.83
CA LYS A 35 2.88 32.85 -22.14
C LYS A 35 3.70 33.10 -20.88
N GLY A 36 3.80 34.35 -20.41
CA GLY A 36 4.50 34.69 -19.17
C GLY A 36 6.02 34.87 -19.32
N PHE A 37 6.50 35.18 -20.52
CA PHE A 37 7.92 35.42 -20.79
C PHE A 37 8.16 36.77 -21.46
N CYS A 38 9.37 37.32 -21.35
CA CYS A 38 9.86 38.38 -22.23
C CYS A 38 10.84 37.81 -23.25
N LEU A 39 10.76 38.24 -24.51
CA LEU A 39 11.76 37.88 -25.52
C LEU A 39 12.99 38.77 -25.33
N ILE A 40 14.11 38.19 -24.88
CA ILE A 40 15.37 38.90 -24.67
C ILE A 40 16.14 39.01 -25.97
N GLY A 41 16.18 37.93 -26.74
CA GLY A 41 16.77 37.93 -28.07
C GLY A 41 17.00 36.55 -28.66
N ARG A 42 17.89 36.46 -29.64
CA ARG A 42 18.18 35.23 -30.38
C ARG A 42 19.55 34.71 -29.99
N ALA A 43 19.68 33.39 -29.91
CA ALA A 43 20.91 32.75 -29.49
C ALA A 43 21.19 31.49 -30.32
N VAL A 44 22.44 31.02 -30.32
CA VAL A 44 22.90 29.78 -30.99
C VAL A 44 22.77 29.82 -32.51
N ASP A 45 21.56 29.86 -33.05
CA ASP A 45 21.24 29.85 -34.46
C ASP A 45 19.92 30.61 -34.75
N ARG A 46 19.41 30.50 -35.97
CA ARG A 46 18.16 31.16 -36.38
C ARG A 46 16.91 30.64 -35.67
N LEU A 47 16.96 29.46 -35.05
CA LEU A 47 15.82 28.76 -34.46
C LEU A 47 15.70 28.98 -32.96
N HIS A 48 16.74 29.45 -32.27
CA HIS A 48 16.69 29.60 -30.81
C HIS A 48 16.58 31.06 -30.36
N VAL A 49 15.77 31.24 -29.32
CA VAL A 49 15.53 32.50 -28.63
C VAL A 49 15.79 32.33 -27.14
N ILE A 50 16.19 33.42 -26.51
CA ILE A 50 16.28 33.51 -25.05
C ILE A 50 15.02 34.20 -24.56
N LEU A 51 14.34 33.53 -23.64
CA LEU A 51 13.17 34.03 -22.94
C LEU A 51 13.55 34.36 -21.50
N GLY A 52 13.17 35.53 -21.00
CA GLY A 52 13.20 35.84 -19.57
C GLY A 52 11.87 35.45 -18.93
N CYS A 53 11.90 34.59 -17.91
CA CYS A 53 10.68 34.21 -17.21
C CYS A 53 10.13 35.40 -16.40
N LYS A 54 8.86 35.77 -16.56
CA LYS A 54 8.27 36.87 -15.76
C LYS A 54 8.08 36.50 -14.28
N THR A 55 8.08 35.21 -13.94
CA THR A 55 7.93 34.73 -12.56
C THR A 55 9.25 34.76 -11.79
N CYS A 56 10.33 34.16 -12.31
CA CYS A 56 11.61 34.08 -11.60
C CYS A 56 12.71 34.98 -12.17
N GLY A 57 12.45 35.70 -13.26
CA GLY A 57 13.42 36.56 -13.94
C GLY A 57 14.52 35.82 -14.71
N THR A 58 14.68 34.51 -14.50
CA THR A 58 15.82 33.77 -15.04
C THR A 58 15.68 33.51 -16.55
N PRO A 59 16.74 33.74 -17.35
CA PRO A 59 16.71 33.48 -18.77
C PRO A 59 16.77 31.99 -19.10
N THR A 60 16.03 31.56 -20.11
CA THR A 60 16.03 30.19 -20.63
C THR A 60 16.07 30.16 -22.16
N LEU A 61 16.77 29.19 -22.71
CA LEU A 61 16.90 28.98 -24.15
C LEU A 61 15.72 28.12 -24.64
N LYS A 62 15.00 28.60 -25.66
CA LYS A 62 13.92 27.84 -26.31
C LYS A 62 14.02 27.92 -27.82
N ARG A 63 13.51 26.91 -28.50
CA ARG A 63 13.26 27.01 -29.94
C ARG A 63 12.06 27.91 -30.20
N ILE A 64 12.13 28.71 -31.25
CA ILE A 64 11.05 29.63 -31.64
C ILE A 64 9.74 28.89 -31.93
N SER A 65 9.82 27.67 -32.49
CA SER A 65 8.63 26.84 -32.72
C SER A 65 7.91 26.46 -31.42
N VAL A 66 8.63 26.31 -30.31
CA VAL A 66 8.03 26.08 -28.98
C VAL A 66 7.30 27.32 -28.50
N VAL A 67 7.90 28.50 -28.69
CA VAL A 67 7.27 29.79 -28.31
C VAL A 67 5.99 30.04 -29.09
N LEU A 68 5.96 29.68 -30.38
CA LEU A 68 4.80 29.89 -31.23
C LEU A 68 3.73 28.81 -31.03
N GLY A 69 4.11 27.53 -31.07
CA GLY A 69 3.17 26.41 -31.13
C GLY A 69 2.81 25.75 -29.80
N HIS A 70 3.57 25.99 -28.71
CA HIS A 70 3.40 25.30 -27.43
C HIS A 70 3.53 26.24 -26.23
N ASN A 71 3.36 25.71 -25.02
CA ASN A 71 3.62 26.45 -23.79
C ASN A 71 5.07 26.22 -23.36
N PRO A 72 5.97 27.22 -23.48
CA PRO A 72 7.33 27.08 -22.99
C PRO A 72 7.31 27.01 -21.47
N GLU A 73 7.94 25.98 -20.91
CA GLU A 73 8.13 25.88 -19.47
C GLU A 73 9.46 26.51 -19.04
N CYS A 74 9.48 27.17 -17.88
CA CYS A 74 10.71 27.66 -17.27
C CYS A 74 11.37 26.55 -16.44
N PRO A 75 12.56 26.03 -16.82
CA PRO A 75 13.23 24.97 -16.07
C PRO A 75 13.61 25.42 -14.65
N HIS A 76 13.86 26.71 -14.44
CA HIS A 76 14.19 27.27 -13.14
C HIS A 76 12.98 27.28 -12.18
N CYS A 77 11.81 27.73 -12.66
CA CYS A 77 10.58 27.65 -11.86
C CYS A 77 10.20 26.20 -11.55
N ILE A 78 10.35 25.29 -12.51
CA ILE A 78 10.13 23.85 -12.29
C ILE A 78 11.07 23.33 -11.21
N ARG A 79 12.35 23.68 -11.25
CA ARG A 79 13.33 23.26 -10.23
C ARG A 79 12.94 23.79 -8.85
N ILE A 80 12.68 25.10 -8.72
CA ILE A 80 12.27 25.73 -7.45
C ILE A 80 11.01 25.07 -6.90
N ARG A 81 10.01 24.80 -7.74
CA ARG A 81 8.78 24.10 -7.34
C ARG A 81 9.08 22.71 -6.78
N ARG A 82 9.91 21.92 -7.48
CA ARG A 82 10.31 20.57 -7.05
C ARG A 82 11.13 20.57 -5.76
N GLU A 83 12.05 21.52 -5.62
CA GLU A 83 12.84 21.71 -4.39
C GLU A 83 11.95 22.09 -3.20
N SER A 84 10.99 22.99 -3.43
CA SER A 84 10.02 23.41 -2.41
C SER A 84 9.11 22.25 -1.98
N ALA A 85 8.62 21.46 -2.95
CA ALA A 85 7.83 20.27 -2.67
C ALA A 85 8.63 19.22 -1.89
N ALA A 86 9.90 19.01 -2.22
CA ALA A 86 10.77 18.11 -1.47
C ALA A 86 10.93 18.58 -0.03
N ALA A 87 11.25 19.86 0.18
CA ALA A 87 11.46 20.44 1.50
C ALA A 87 10.20 20.32 2.39
N ALA A 88 9.01 20.53 1.81
CA ALA A 88 7.73 20.40 2.52
C ALA A 88 7.48 18.99 3.11
N VAL A 89 8.08 17.95 2.53
CA VAL A 89 7.99 16.57 3.02
C VAL A 89 9.26 16.09 3.73
N GLY A 90 10.16 17.01 4.09
CA GLY A 90 11.42 16.68 4.76
C GLY A 90 12.42 15.96 3.86
N ALA A 91 12.32 16.14 2.54
CA ALA A 91 13.25 15.62 1.56
C ALA A 91 14.05 16.75 0.89
N GLN A 92 15.14 16.40 0.23
CA GLN A 92 15.95 17.29 -0.58
C GLN A 92 16.09 16.73 -1.99
N LEU A 93 15.89 17.57 -3.01
CA LEU A 93 16.21 17.19 -4.40
C LEU A 93 17.72 17.32 -4.62
N CYS A 94 18.40 16.19 -4.82
CA CYS A 94 19.86 16.16 -5.01
C CYS A 94 20.25 16.42 -6.47
N GLY A 95 19.40 16.03 -7.42
CA GLY A 95 19.71 16.19 -8.83
C GLY A 95 18.71 15.52 -9.78
N PRO A 96 19.01 15.54 -11.08
CA PRO A 96 18.22 14.82 -12.08
C PRO A 96 18.31 13.30 -11.85
N ASP A 97 17.45 12.57 -12.53
CA ASP A 97 17.52 11.12 -12.56
C ASP A 97 18.87 10.63 -13.12
N PRO A 98 19.59 9.72 -12.43
CA PRO A 98 20.82 9.13 -12.94
C PRO A 98 20.65 8.43 -14.30
N ASP A 99 19.46 7.87 -14.56
CA ASP A 99 19.12 7.19 -15.82
C ASP A 99 18.63 8.16 -16.92
N GLY A 100 18.57 9.46 -16.62
CA GLY A 100 18.17 10.51 -17.56
C GLY A 100 16.66 10.66 -17.78
N ASP A 101 15.80 10.00 -17.00
CA ASP A 101 14.35 10.18 -17.09
C ASP A 101 13.92 11.53 -16.48
N ARG A 102 13.43 12.43 -17.34
CA ARG A 102 12.95 13.78 -16.95
C ARG A 102 11.80 13.79 -15.94
N HIS A 103 11.09 12.67 -15.78
CA HIS A 103 9.97 12.54 -14.85
C HIS A 103 10.44 12.18 -13.42
N TYR A 104 11.71 11.83 -13.27
CA TYR A 104 12.32 11.42 -12.01
C TYR A 104 13.47 12.34 -11.60
N GLY A 105 13.77 12.31 -10.30
CA GLY A 105 14.96 12.90 -9.73
C GLY A 105 15.51 12.01 -8.62
N LEU A 106 16.75 12.28 -8.23
CA LEU A 106 17.37 11.71 -7.05
C LEU A 106 17.06 12.58 -5.84
N TYR A 107 16.50 11.98 -4.80
CA TYR A 107 16.11 12.69 -3.58
C TYR A 107 16.79 12.09 -2.35
N GLN A 108 17.26 12.92 -1.44
CA GLN A 108 17.58 12.51 -0.08
C GLN A 108 16.33 12.66 0.78
N LEU A 109 15.89 11.57 1.42
CA LEU A 109 14.69 11.54 2.24
C LEU A 109 15.01 11.81 3.72
N ALA A 110 14.00 12.08 4.54
CA ALA A 110 14.16 12.35 5.98
C ALA A 110 14.87 11.23 6.77
N CYS A 111 14.84 9.99 6.27
CA CYS A 111 15.57 8.86 6.83
C CYS A 111 17.08 8.86 6.48
N GLY A 112 17.58 9.85 5.73
CA GLY A 112 18.97 9.96 5.28
C GLY A 112 19.26 9.24 3.96
N HIS A 113 18.40 8.32 3.54
CA HIS A 113 18.57 7.55 2.31
C HIS A 113 18.35 8.38 1.03
N HIS A 114 19.12 8.04 0.01
CA HIS A 114 18.94 8.56 -1.35
C HIS A 114 18.06 7.61 -2.15
N ASP A 115 17.06 8.14 -2.84
CA ASP A 115 16.06 7.33 -3.55
C ASP A 115 15.58 8.02 -4.82
N ARG A 116 15.32 7.21 -5.85
CA ARG A 116 14.78 7.66 -7.13
C ARG A 116 13.27 7.88 -7.00
N ARG A 117 12.77 9.08 -7.27
CA ARG A 117 11.34 9.41 -7.13
C ARG A 117 10.80 10.21 -8.29
N GLN A 118 9.55 9.93 -8.66
CA GLN A 118 8.81 10.75 -9.61
C GLN A 118 8.50 12.11 -8.98
N HIS A 119 8.74 13.18 -9.72
CA HIS A 119 8.48 14.54 -9.23
C HIS A 119 7.02 14.73 -8.81
N THR A 120 6.08 14.22 -9.59
CA THR A 120 4.63 14.32 -9.33
C THR A 120 4.20 13.61 -8.06
N ARG A 121 4.90 12.52 -7.66
CA ARG A 121 4.64 11.82 -6.40
C ARG A 121 5.11 12.64 -5.20
N VAL A 122 6.26 13.31 -5.33
CA VAL A 122 6.78 14.20 -4.29
C VAL A 122 5.88 15.42 -4.13
N GLU A 123 5.45 16.03 -5.24
CA GLU A 123 4.50 17.15 -5.24
C GLU A 123 3.15 16.74 -4.57
N ALA A 124 2.57 15.60 -4.96
CA ALA A 124 1.34 15.10 -4.35
C ALA A 124 1.48 14.73 -2.86
N ALA A 125 2.70 14.39 -2.39
CA ALA A 125 2.97 14.18 -0.98
C ALA A 125 3.05 15.51 -0.22
N ALA A 126 3.64 16.55 -0.83
CA ALA A 126 3.69 17.90 -0.26
C ALA A 126 2.30 18.52 -0.11
N ASP A 127 1.38 18.21 -1.03
CA ASP A 127 -0.02 18.64 -0.96
C ASP A 127 -0.85 17.83 0.07
N GLY A 128 -0.21 16.94 0.84
CA GLY A 128 -0.86 16.14 1.88
C GLY A 128 -1.59 14.88 1.39
N GLY A 129 -1.45 14.51 0.11
CA GLY A 129 -2.14 13.35 -0.45
C GLY A 129 -1.64 12.01 0.10
N HIS A 130 -0.35 11.89 0.41
CA HIS A 130 0.24 10.70 1.02
C HIS A 130 1.59 11.00 1.68
N LYS A 131 2.03 10.12 2.59
CA LYS A 131 3.40 10.18 3.10
C LYS A 131 4.38 9.69 2.04
N LEU A 132 5.49 10.41 1.86
CA LEU A 132 6.58 9.97 0.99
C LEU A 132 7.28 8.77 1.63
N SER A 133 7.33 7.65 0.92
CA SER A 133 8.00 6.42 1.37
C SER A 133 9.43 6.35 0.84
N CYS A 134 10.33 5.73 1.61
CA CYS A 134 11.67 5.31 1.20
C CYS A 134 11.67 3.85 0.79
N SER A 135 12.27 3.51 -0.36
CA SER A 135 12.35 2.14 -0.88
C SER A 135 13.30 1.28 -0.04
N ILE A 136 14.41 1.87 0.40
CA ILE A 136 15.41 1.22 1.26
C ILE A 136 14.80 0.87 2.62
N CYS A 137 14.25 1.86 3.35
CA CYS A 137 13.59 1.57 4.64
C CYS A 137 12.42 0.61 4.50
N LEU A 138 11.71 0.63 3.36
CA LEU A 138 10.65 -0.32 3.09
C LEU A 138 11.19 -1.75 2.97
N GLN A 139 12.31 -1.93 2.25
CA GLN A 139 12.97 -3.21 2.08
C GLN A 139 13.58 -3.71 3.40
N GLU A 140 14.25 -2.85 4.17
CA GLU A 140 14.78 -3.17 5.50
C GLU A 140 13.67 -3.64 6.44
N ARG A 141 12.54 -2.93 6.47
CA ARG A 141 11.38 -3.33 7.27
C ARG A 141 10.85 -4.69 6.83
N HIS A 142 10.73 -4.96 5.54
CA HIS A 142 10.28 -6.26 5.05
C HIS A 142 11.27 -7.39 5.37
N ALA A 143 12.57 -7.10 5.35
CA ALA A 143 13.61 -8.05 5.74
C ALA A 143 13.53 -8.37 7.25
N ALA A 144 13.38 -7.34 8.09
CA ALA A 144 13.20 -7.52 9.53
C ALA A 144 11.89 -8.27 9.87
N GLU A 145 10.79 -7.95 9.17
CA GLU A 145 9.52 -8.70 9.28
C GLU A 145 9.71 -10.19 8.93
N ALA A 146 10.55 -10.50 7.93
CA ALA A 146 10.84 -11.88 7.52
C ALA A 146 11.74 -12.62 8.53
N GLU A 147 12.78 -11.96 9.04
CA GLU A 147 13.74 -12.55 9.99
C GLU A 147 13.04 -12.99 11.27
N VAL A 148 12.10 -12.19 11.77
CA VAL A 148 11.24 -12.55 12.93
C VAL A 148 10.47 -13.85 12.70
N GLN A 149 10.14 -14.17 11.44
CA GLN A 149 9.42 -15.38 11.08
C GLN A 149 10.35 -16.56 10.67
N GLY A 150 11.67 -16.39 10.74
CA GLY A 150 12.64 -17.40 10.28
C GLY A 150 12.80 -17.46 8.75
N TRP A 151 12.56 -16.33 8.07
CA TRP A 151 12.69 -16.18 6.63
C TRP A 151 13.69 -15.08 6.27
N GLN A 152 14.34 -15.22 5.13
CA GLN A 152 15.20 -14.21 4.53
C GLN A 152 14.51 -13.60 3.30
N LEU A 153 14.49 -12.27 3.20
CA LEU A 153 14.02 -11.59 1.99
C LEU A 153 15.09 -11.68 0.89
N LEU A 154 14.75 -12.31 -0.24
CA LEU A 154 15.63 -12.40 -1.41
C LEU A 154 15.42 -11.23 -2.37
N GLY A 155 14.20 -10.72 -2.49
CA GLY A 155 13.91 -9.56 -3.33
C GLY A 155 12.45 -9.45 -3.78
N ASP A 156 12.26 -8.86 -4.96
CA ASP A 156 10.96 -8.80 -5.60
C ASP A 156 10.44 -10.22 -5.91
N ALA A 157 9.13 -10.38 -5.88
CA ALA A 157 8.49 -11.65 -6.23
C ALA A 157 8.84 -12.07 -7.66
N LEU A 158 8.98 -13.37 -7.88
CA LEU A 158 9.11 -13.93 -9.23
C LEU A 158 7.84 -13.73 -10.05
N ARG A 159 6.70 -13.65 -9.36
CA ARG A 159 5.40 -13.28 -9.93
C ARG A 159 5.25 -11.76 -10.05
N THR A 160 4.54 -11.31 -11.08
CA THR A 160 4.26 -9.90 -11.37
C THR A 160 3.21 -9.26 -10.43
N ASN A 161 3.34 -9.43 -9.12
CA ASN A 161 2.47 -8.81 -8.13
C ASN A 161 3.28 -8.10 -7.05
N LYS A 162 3.14 -6.77 -6.99
CA LYS A 162 3.86 -5.91 -6.02
C LYS A 162 3.50 -6.17 -4.56
N SER A 163 2.40 -6.87 -4.29
CA SER A 163 1.98 -7.26 -2.93
C SER A 163 2.74 -8.48 -2.41
N TYR A 164 3.58 -9.10 -3.24
CA TYR A 164 4.38 -10.28 -2.93
C TYR A 164 5.87 -9.93 -2.95
N ARG A 165 6.63 -10.75 -2.25
CA ARG A 165 8.09 -10.73 -2.23
C ARG A 165 8.61 -12.16 -2.28
N HIS A 166 9.82 -12.33 -2.77
CA HIS A 166 10.48 -13.62 -2.82
C HIS A 166 11.31 -13.82 -1.56
N TYR A 167 11.11 -14.95 -0.88
CA TYR A 167 11.76 -15.25 0.39
C TYR A 167 12.37 -16.65 0.38
N GLU A 168 13.41 -16.83 1.20
CA GLU A 168 13.98 -18.13 1.54
C GLU A 168 13.67 -18.48 3.00
N HIS A 169 13.21 -19.69 3.23
CA HIS A 169 13.04 -20.22 4.59
C HIS A 169 14.37 -20.76 5.11
N GLN A 170 14.54 -20.81 6.43
CA GLN A 170 15.67 -21.49 7.10
C GLN A 170 15.94 -22.95 6.64
N CYS A 171 14.98 -23.64 6.02
CA CYS A 171 15.21 -24.96 5.42
C CYS A 171 15.79 -24.92 3.99
N GLY A 172 16.11 -23.73 3.46
CA GLY A 172 16.57 -23.49 2.08
C GLY A 172 15.47 -23.45 1.02
N HIS A 173 14.19 -23.57 1.40
CA HIS A 173 13.10 -23.51 0.42
C HIS A 173 12.76 -22.06 0.09
N GLN A 174 12.63 -21.76 -1.20
CA GLN A 174 12.33 -20.42 -1.71
C GLN A 174 10.91 -20.34 -2.27
N GLN A 175 10.17 -19.28 -1.91
CA GLN A 175 8.82 -19.06 -2.44
C GLN A 175 8.39 -17.59 -2.39
N ASP A 176 7.43 -17.25 -3.22
CA ASP A 176 6.75 -15.95 -3.18
C ASP A 176 5.69 -15.93 -2.08
N VAL A 177 5.79 -14.97 -1.18
CA VAL A 177 4.85 -14.79 -0.06
C VAL A 177 4.28 -13.37 -0.09
N ALA A 178 2.99 -13.24 0.22
CA ALA A 178 2.35 -11.94 0.35
C ALA A 178 2.98 -11.17 1.52
N ILE A 179 3.31 -9.90 1.32
CA ILE A 179 3.93 -9.04 2.35
C ILE A 179 3.05 -8.99 3.61
N ALA A 180 1.73 -8.94 3.43
CA ALA A 180 0.78 -8.93 4.54
C ALA A 180 0.85 -10.21 5.39
N ASN A 181 0.98 -11.38 4.74
CA ASN A 181 1.07 -12.66 5.41
C ASN A 181 2.40 -12.81 6.15
N MET A 182 3.51 -12.41 5.52
CA MET A 182 4.83 -12.39 6.17
C MET A 182 4.81 -11.54 7.43
N ARG A 183 4.23 -10.33 7.36
CA ARG A 183 4.08 -9.45 8.52
C ARG A 183 3.24 -10.05 9.63
N SER A 184 2.18 -10.78 9.30
CA SER A 184 1.31 -11.40 10.31
C SER A 184 1.78 -12.76 10.79
N GLY A 185 2.84 -13.32 10.21
CA GLY A 185 3.29 -14.70 10.44
C GLY A 185 2.33 -15.76 9.90
N ASP A 186 1.39 -15.39 9.02
CA ASP A 186 0.39 -16.30 8.44
C ASP A 186 0.97 -16.96 7.18
N ILE A 187 2.07 -17.70 7.39
CA ILE A 187 2.92 -18.27 6.35
C ILE A 187 3.29 -19.71 6.67
N ASP A 188 3.32 -20.55 5.63
CA ASP A 188 3.79 -21.93 5.69
C ASP A 188 4.89 -22.11 4.66
N CYS A 189 5.98 -22.78 5.04
CA CYS A 189 7.01 -23.16 4.09
C CYS A 189 6.51 -24.33 3.24
N ALA A 190 6.47 -24.18 1.90
CA ALA A 190 6.06 -25.29 1.04
C ALA A 190 7.07 -26.47 1.00
N GLY A 191 8.30 -26.27 1.51
CA GLY A 191 9.33 -27.31 1.59
C GLY A 191 9.29 -28.15 2.88
N CYS A 192 9.24 -27.50 4.05
CA CYS A 192 9.26 -28.19 5.35
C CYS A 192 8.13 -27.79 6.30
N GLY A 193 7.28 -26.85 5.88
CA GLY A 193 6.22 -26.33 6.71
C GLY A 193 5.13 -27.37 6.92
N GLU A 194 4.67 -27.44 8.16
CA GLU A 194 3.37 -28.01 8.45
C GLU A 194 2.31 -27.14 7.77
N SER A 195 1.46 -27.75 6.94
CA SER A 195 0.29 -27.05 6.39
C SER A 195 -0.56 -26.44 7.51
N TRP A 196 -1.37 -25.43 7.19
CA TRP A 196 -2.41 -24.89 8.08
C TRP A 196 -3.24 -25.98 8.80
N ALA A 197 -3.38 -27.17 8.21
CA ALA A 197 -4.12 -28.29 8.78
C ALA A 197 -3.36 -29.03 9.91
N SER A 198 -2.04 -28.92 9.97
CA SER A 198 -1.19 -29.61 10.95
C SER A 198 -0.75 -28.70 12.11
N LYS A 199 -0.71 -27.39 11.92
CA LYS A 199 -0.35 -26.42 12.98
C LYS A 199 -1.44 -26.27 14.04
N PRO A 200 -1.09 -25.90 15.30
CA PRO A 200 -2.06 -25.54 16.32
C PRO A 200 -3.03 -24.45 15.85
N SER A 201 -4.29 -24.60 16.26
CA SER A 201 -5.37 -23.70 15.85
C SER A 201 -6.31 -23.44 17.02
N LYS A 202 -7.34 -22.62 16.80
CA LYS A 202 -8.34 -22.29 17.80
C LYS A 202 -9.73 -22.38 17.20
N ILE A 203 -10.68 -22.88 17.99
CA ILE A 203 -12.10 -22.60 17.77
C ILE A 203 -12.42 -21.29 18.49
N TYR A 204 -13.17 -20.40 17.85
CA TYR A 204 -13.53 -19.12 18.44
C TYR A 204 -15.03 -18.85 18.36
N LEU A 205 -15.50 -18.02 19.28
CA LEU A 205 -16.79 -17.36 19.22
C LEU A 205 -16.57 -15.85 19.18
N MET A 206 -17.07 -15.19 18.13
CA MET A 206 -17.06 -13.74 17.98
C MET A 206 -18.48 -13.19 18.06
N THR A 207 -18.61 -11.94 18.49
CA THR A 207 -19.86 -11.18 18.39
C THR A 207 -19.69 -10.07 17.38
N PHE A 208 -20.77 -9.70 16.70
CA PHE A 208 -20.85 -8.54 15.82
C PHE A 208 -22.13 -7.78 16.13
N THR A 209 -22.04 -6.46 16.21
CA THR A 209 -23.21 -5.58 16.27
C THR A 209 -23.54 -5.18 14.84
N LEU A 210 -24.61 -5.70 14.26
CA LEU A 210 -25.11 -5.26 12.95
C LEU A 210 -26.28 -4.29 13.14
N PRO A 211 -26.59 -3.45 12.14
CA PRO A 211 -27.72 -2.51 12.21
C PRO A 211 -29.07 -3.18 12.51
N GLU A 212 -29.30 -4.37 11.97
CA GLU A 212 -30.57 -5.11 12.11
C GLU A 212 -30.63 -5.92 13.40
N ALA A 213 -29.52 -6.56 13.79
CA ALA A 213 -29.43 -7.33 15.02
C ALA A 213 -27.97 -7.66 15.38
N PRO A 214 -27.64 -7.80 16.67
CA PRO A 214 -26.37 -8.39 17.06
C PRO A 214 -26.35 -9.90 16.77
N VAL A 215 -25.25 -10.37 16.22
CA VAL A 215 -25.05 -11.77 15.82
C VAL A 215 -23.75 -12.34 16.40
N LEU A 216 -23.64 -13.66 16.38
CA LEU A 216 -22.48 -14.42 16.78
C LEU A 216 -21.88 -15.15 15.58
N LYS A 217 -20.55 -15.28 15.54
CA LYS A 217 -19.86 -16.19 14.63
C LYS A 217 -19.10 -17.24 15.41
N LEU A 218 -19.41 -18.49 15.15
CA LEU A 218 -18.56 -19.62 15.52
C LEU A 218 -17.67 -19.95 14.31
N GLY A 219 -16.41 -20.25 14.54
CA GLY A 219 -15.47 -20.64 13.48
C GLY A 219 -14.12 -21.05 14.05
N PHE A 220 -13.15 -21.30 13.16
CA PHE A 220 -11.79 -21.63 13.56
C PHE A 220 -10.74 -20.73 12.88
N SER A 221 -9.59 -20.54 13.54
CA SER A 221 -8.42 -19.84 12.99
C SER A 221 -7.21 -20.03 13.91
N SER A 222 -6.01 -20.04 13.33
CA SER A 222 -4.75 -19.91 14.08
C SER A 222 -4.60 -18.50 14.71
N ASN A 223 -5.24 -17.48 14.13
CA ASN A 223 -5.21 -16.10 14.62
C ASN A 223 -6.61 -15.46 14.62
N PRO A 224 -7.45 -15.73 15.66
CA PRO A 224 -8.79 -15.17 15.76
C PRO A 224 -8.84 -13.64 15.74
N ALA A 225 -7.84 -12.95 16.28
CA ALA A 225 -7.80 -11.49 16.28
C ALA A 225 -7.66 -10.92 14.85
N LEU A 226 -6.81 -11.51 14.02
CA LEU A 226 -6.71 -11.15 12.60
C LEU A 226 -8.00 -11.52 11.86
N ARG A 227 -8.55 -12.71 12.14
CA ARG A 227 -9.78 -13.19 11.51
C ARG A 227 -10.98 -12.28 11.79
N LEU A 228 -11.07 -11.74 13.01
CA LEU A 228 -12.09 -10.74 13.37
C LEU A 228 -12.06 -9.54 12.42
N ARG A 229 -10.86 -9.02 12.11
CA ARG A 229 -10.69 -7.89 11.19
C ARG A 229 -11.02 -8.23 9.74
N GLN A 230 -10.75 -9.47 9.31
CA GLN A 230 -11.04 -9.92 7.94
C GLN A 230 -12.54 -10.13 7.68
N VAL A 231 -13.29 -10.51 8.73
CA VAL A 231 -14.73 -10.79 8.64
C VAL A 231 -15.56 -9.51 8.69
N GLN A 232 -15.09 -8.48 9.40
CA GLN A 232 -15.73 -7.15 9.43
C GLN A 232 -15.58 -6.45 8.07
N GLU A 233 -16.69 -5.91 7.55
CA GLU A 233 -16.65 -5.04 6.36
C GLU A 233 -16.25 -3.61 6.70
N ASP A 234 -16.92 -3.02 7.70
CA ASP A 234 -16.61 -1.71 8.25
C ASP A 234 -16.66 -1.78 9.78
N PRO A 235 -15.52 -1.69 10.48
CA PRO A 235 -15.45 -1.69 11.95
C PRO A 235 -16.28 -0.60 12.63
N LYS A 236 -16.64 0.49 11.91
CA LYS A 236 -17.53 1.54 12.44
C LYS A 236 -18.99 1.10 12.46
N LEU A 237 -19.39 0.24 11.54
CA LEU A 237 -20.76 -0.27 11.38
C LEU A 237 -20.93 -1.63 12.07
N SER A 238 -20.06 -2.60 11.76
CA SER A 238 -20.06 -3.94 12.33
C SER A 238 -19.02 -4.09 13.44
N LYS A 239 -19.30 -3.44 14.59
CA LYS A 239 -18.45 -3.54 15.79
C LYS A 239 -18.39 -4.98 16.26
N GLY A 240 -17.26 -5.65 16.04
CA GLY A 240 -17.05 -7.03 16.49
C GLY A 240 -16.02 -7.18 17.61
N ALA A 241 -16.20 -8.24 18.40
CA ALA A 241 -15.29 -8.60 19.49
C ALA A 241 -15.12 -10.12 19.57
N LEU A 242 -13.94 -10.57 19.97
CA LEU A 242 -13.68 -11.97 20.31
C LEU A 242 -14.27 -12.24 21.70
N LEU A 243 -15.28 -13.11 21.77
CA LEU A 243 -15.93 -13.48 23.04
C LEU A 243 -15.19 -14.63 23.73
N ARG A 244 -14.78 -15.63 22.96
CA ARG A 244 -14.14 -16.84 23.47
C ARG A 244 -13.25 -17.49 22.43
N GLU A 245 -12.21 -18.17 22.87
CA GLU A 245 -11.42 -19.07 22.05
C GLU A 245 -11.01 -20.32 22.85
N THR A 246 -10.74 -21.42 22.15
CA THR A 246 -10.27 -22.68 22.72
C THR A 246 -9.22 -23.27 21.80
N SER A 247 -8.05 -23.57 22.36
CA SER A 247 -6.92 -24.13 21.61
C SER A 247 -7.20 -25.57 21.19
N VAL A 248 -6.80 -25.91 19.98
CA VAL A 248 -6.88 -27.25 19.40
C VAL A 248 -5.51 -27.61 18.83
N ALA A 249 -5.12 -28.88 19.00
CA ALA A 249 -3.79 -29.36 18.64
C ALA A 249 -3.42 -29.11 17.17
N THR A 250 -4.38 -29.23 16.24
CA THR A 250 -4.14 -29.02 14.81
C THR A 250 -5.31 -28.31 14.12
N GLY A 251 -5.05 -27.62 13.02
CA GLY A 251 -6.07 -26.99 12.18
C GLY A 251 -7.07 -27.98 11.57
N HIS A 252 -6.62 -29.18 11.21
CA HIS A 252 -7.47 -30.26 10.73
C HIS A 252 -8.49 -30.65 11.80
N ARG A 253 -8.01 -30.85 13.04
CA ARG A 253 -8.87 -31.16 14.18
C ARG A 253 -9.82 -30.01 14.47
N ALA A 254 -9.36 -28.76 14.35
CA ALA A 254 -10.20 -27.59 14.52
C ALA A 254 -11.33 -27.55 13.48
N ILE A 255 -11.07 -27.85 12.21
CA ILE A 255 -12.13 -27.97 11.19
C ILE A 255 -13.12 -29.07 11.52
N CYS A 256 -12.64 -30.25 11.91
CA CYS A 256 -13.52 -31.37 12.23
C CYS A 256 -14.45 -31.02 13.40
N ILE A 257 -13.90 -30.42 14.46
CA ILE A 257 -14.67 -29.95 15.62
C ILE A 257 -15.67 -28.86 15.20
N GLU A 258 -15.23 -27.86 14.46
CA GLU A 258 -16.06 -26.75 14.00
C GLU A 258 -17.27 -27.24 13.19
N LYS A 259 -17.04 -28.09 12.18
CA LYS A 259 -18.10 -28.71 11.38
C LYS A 259 -19.05 -29.55 12.24
N ALA A 260 -18.53 -30.32 13.18
CA ALA A 260 -19.36 -31.13 14.08
C ALA A 260 -20.22 -30.27 15.00
N LEU A 261 -19.68 -29.15 15.52
CA LEU A 261 -20.44 -28.17 16.29
C LEU A 261 -21.55 -27.53 15.44
N HIS A 262 -21.23 -27.12 14.20
CA HIS A 262 -22.22 -26.55 13.29
C HIS A 262 -23.36 -27.54 12.99
N MET A 263 -23.03 -28.80 12.73
CA MET A 263 -23.99 -29.88 12.53
C MET A 263 -24.85 -30.08 13.79
N HIS A 264 -24.21 -30.17 14.96
CA HIS A 264 -24.91 -30.36 16.24
C HIS A 264 -25.92 -29.24 16.50
N ILE A 265 -25.54 -27.97 16.28
CA ILE A 265 -26.43 -26.83 16.44
C ILE A 265 -27.57 -26.89 15.42
N ALA A 266 -27.28 -27.19 14.15
CA ALA A 266 -28.32 -27.30 13.12
C ALA A 266 -29.34 -28.40 13.44
N THR A 267 -28.91 -29.52 14.03
CA THR A 267 -29.81 -30.62 14.41
C THR A 267 -30.65 -30.29 15.66
N HIS A 268 -30.05 -29.72 16.70
CA HIS A 268 -30.72 -29.60 18.01
C HIS A 268 -31.33 -28.22 18.27
N ARG A 269 -30.76 -27.19 17.64
CA ARG A 269 -31.12 -25.78 17.84
C ARG A 269 -31.09 -25.00 16.52
N PRO A 270 -31.84 -25.44 15.49
CA PRO A 270 -31.89 -24.75 14.19
C PRO A 270 -32.42 -23.31 14.31
N ASP A 271 -33.21 -23.02 15.35
CA ASP A 271 -33.69 -21.67 15.70
C ASP A 271 -32.55 -20.66 15.88
N LEU A 272 -31.36 -21.12 16.28
CA LEU A 272 -30.21 -20.24 16.51
C LEU A 272 -29.57 -19.74 15.21
N ILE A 273 -29.82 -20.37 14.06
CA ILE A 273 -29.14 -20.04 12.80
C ILE A 273 -29.77 -18.80 12.19
N VAL A 274 -28.95 -17.78 11.90
CA VAL A 274 -29.42 -16.55 11.27
C VAL A 274 -29.57 -16.77 9.75
N PRO A 275 -30.73 -16.45 9.15
CA PRO A 275 -30.88 -16.45 7.70
C PRO A 275 -29.88 -15.52 6.99
N PRO A 276 -29.23 -15.93 5.89
CA PRO A 276 -28.21 -15.13 5.22
C PRO A 276 -28.65 -13.73 4.75
N ALA A 277 -29.94 -13.57 4.42
CA ALA A 277 -30.52 -12.30 4.02
C ALA A 277 -30.40 -11.19 5.09
N LEU A 278 -30.21 -11.57 6.37
CA LEU A 278 -30.15 -10.61 7.49
C LEU A 278 -28.74 -10.08 7.78
N PHE A 279 -27.68 -10.62 7.18
CA PHE A 279 -26.31 -10.21 7.50
C PHE A 279 -25.36 -10.04 6.31
N ARG A 280 -25.69 -10.59 5.13
CA ARG A 280 -24.80 -10.55 3.95
C ARG A 280 -24.48 -9.14 3.44
N SER A 281 -25.28 -8.13 3.78
CA SER A 281 -25.03 -6.74 3.41
C SER A 281 -23.99 -6.04 4.28
N HIS A 282 -23.57 -6.67 5.39
CA HIS A 282 -22.73 -6.06 6.42
C HIS A 282 -21.49 -6.88 6.80
N MET A 283 -21.37 -8.08 6.23
CA MET A 283 -20.33 -9.06 6.55
C MET A 283 -19.88 -9.82 5.30
N ARG A 284 -18.57 -10.04 5.18
CA ARG A 284 -17.94 -10.73 4.03
C ARG A 284 -18.16 -12.24 3.99
N ILE A 285 -18.91 -12.79 4.94
CA ILE A 285 -19.08 -14.22 5.15
C ILE A 285 -20.48 -14.67 4.79
N THR A 286 -20.62 -15.96 4.48
CA THR A 286 -21.84 -16.50 3.87
C THR A 286 -22.60 -17.49 4.76
N SER A 287 -22.00 -17.96 5.85
CA SER A 287 -22.51 -19.01 6.76
C SER A 287 -22.00 -18.85 8.20
N GLU A 288 -22.47 -19.74 9.09
CA GLU A 288 -21.98 -19.91 10.47
C GLU A 288 -22.28 -18.71 11.40
N ILE A 289 -23.41 -18.06 11.13
CA ILE A 289 -23.90 -16.92 11.90
C ILE A 289 -25.09 -17.34 12.75
N TYR A 290 -25.04 -16.96 14.03
CA TYR A 290 -26.02 -17.35 15.04
C TYR A 290 -26.62 -16.13 15.72
N HIS A 291 -27.88 -16.24 16.14
CA HIS A 291 -28.54 -15.21 16.91
C HIS A 291 -27.87 -15.03 18.28
N ARG A 292 -27.81 -13.78 18.77
CA ARG A 292 -27.18 -13.45 20.06
C ARG A 292 -27.71 -14.27 21.24
N TYR A 293 -28.99 -14.63 21.25
CA TYR A 293 -29.57 -15.41 22.36
C TYR A 293 -29.02 -16.84 22.42
N GLY A 294 -28.36 -17.34 21.36
CA GLY A 294 -27.62 -18.61 21.36
C GLY A 294 -26.29 -18.57 22.12
N LYS A 295 -25.85 -17.40 22.60
CA LYS A 295 -24.53 -17.21 23.23
C LYS A 295 -24.25 -18.24 24.32
N THR A 296 -25.17 -18.41 25.27
CA THR A 296 -24.95 -19.31 26.42
C THR A 296 -24.78 -20.76 25.96
N TYR A 297 -25.63 -21.22 25.05
CA TYR A 297 -25.59 -22.58 24.52
C TYR A 297 -24.30 -22.85 23.73
N ILE A 298 -23.96 -21.98 22.78
CA ILE A 298 -22.74 -22.14 21.97
C ILE A 298 -21.48 -22.02 22.84
N SER A 299 -21.49 -21.15 23.85
CA SER A 299 -20.38 -21.06 24.81
C SER A 299 -20.23 -22.40 25.54
N ALA A 300 -21.30 -22.96 26.12
CA ALA A 300 -21.23 -24.24 26.81
C ALA A 300 -20.69 -25.39 25.95
N LEU A 301 -20.98 -25.40 24.64
CA LEU A 301 -20.39 -26.36 23.70
C LEU A 301 -18.87 -26.17 23.58
N LEU A 302 -18.37 -24.93 23.54
CA LEU A 302 -16.93 -24.66 23.57
C LEU A 302 -16.28 -25.09 24.89
N ASP A 303 -16.97 -24.93 26.02
CA ASP A 303 -16.48 -25.36 27.35
C ASP A 303 -16.35 -26.87 27.41
N ALA A 304 -17.34 -27.58 26.87
CA ALA A 304 -17.28 -29.02 26.76
C ALA A 304 -16.10 -29.45 25.88
N VAL A 305 -15.88 -28.83 24.72
CA VAL A 305 -14.71 -29.09 23.87
C VAL A 305 -13.40 -28.82 24.61
N ALA A 306 -13.30 -27.68 25.30
CA ALA A 306 -12.13 -27.33 26.11
C ALA A 306 -11.88 -28.33 27.25
N SER A 307 -12.94 -28.96 27.76
CA SER A 307 -12.90 -29.99 28.80
C SER A 307 -12.69 -31.41 28.26
N GLY A 308 -12.46 -31.57 26.95
CA GLY A 308 -12.12 -32.85 26.32
C GLY A 308 -13.28 -33.56 25.63
N TRP A 309 -14.47 -32.97 25.55
CA TRP A 309 -15.53 -33.52 24.72
C TRP A 309 -15.18 -33.41 23.24
N ASP A 310 -15.28 -34.52 22.51
CA ASP A 310 -15.06 -34.57 21.07
C ASP A 310 -16.41 -34.70 20.32
N PRO A 311 -16.94 -33.60 19.74
CA PRO A 311 -18.21 -33.60 19.02
C PRO A 311 -18.19 -34.45 17.75
N THR A 312 -17.01 -34.88 17.28
CA THR A 312 -16.88 -35.72 16.07
C THR A 312 -17.22 -37.18 16.32
N VAL A 313 -17.21 -37.62 17.59
CA VAL A 313 -17.39 -39.03 17.97
C VAL A 313 -18.56 -39.28 18.92
N SER A 314 -19.07 -38.26 19.63
CA SER A 314 -20.19 -38.45 20.58
C SER A 314 -20.96 -37.15 20.85
N PRO A 315 -22.29 -37.21 21.16
CA PRO A 315 -23.04 -36.04 21.62
C PRO A 315 -22.55 -35.57 23.01
N PRO A 316 -22.77 -34.29 23.38
CA PRO A 316 -22.28 -33.76 24.66
C PRO A 316 -23.02 -34.47 25.81
N GLN A 317 -22.28 -34.91 26.82
CA GLN A 317 -22.91 -35.42 28.04
C GLN A 317 -23.60 -34.25 28.77
N PRO A 318 -24.86 -34.40 29.20
CA PRO A 318 -25.54 -33.35 29.94
C PRO A 318 -24.77 -33.04 31.22
N GLN A 319 -24.40 -31.78 31.41
CA GLN A 319 -23.89 -31.31 32.69
C GLN A 319 -25.00 -31.47 33.72
N SER A 320 -24.78 -32.33 34.71
CA SER A 320 -25.61 -32.43 35.90
C SER A 320 -25.54 -31.09 36.64
N THR A 321 -26.57 -30.27 36.46
CA THR A 321 -26.86 -29.16 37.36
C THR A 321 -27.09 -29.71 38.76
N GLN A 322 -26.19 -29.39 39.70
CA GLN A 322 -26.53 -29.35 41.13
C GLN A 322 -27.22 -28.02 41.43
#